data_AF-A0A349B004-F1
#
_entry.id   AF-A0A349B004-F1
#
_cell.length_a   1.000
_cell.length_b   1.000
_cell.length_c   1.000
_cell.angle_alpha   90.00
_cell.angle_beta   90.00
_cell.angle_gamma   90.00
#
_symmetry.space_group_name_H-M   'P 1'
#
loop_
_entity.id
_entity.type
_entity.pdbx_description
1 polymer ?
#
loop_
_entity_poly.entity_id
_entity_poly.type
_entity_poly.pdbx_seq_one_letter_code
_entity_poly.pdbx_strand_id
1 'polypeptide(L)'
;MRLVHAVRELDGSFTTIALHTRAERRAMFVREADEAVCFEDLGVPITGTPYLDLDVLAAALTAARAEAAWVGWGFVAERPEFAERCAALGVTFIGPSAECMRLLGDKIEAKR
;
A
#
# COMPACT_ATOMS: atom_id res chain seq x y z
N MET A 1 9.43 -9.57 0.31
CA MET A 1 10.01 -9.74 -1.05
C MET A 1 9.02 -10.26 -2.09
N ARG A 2 7.88 -10.87 -1.70
CA ARG A 2 6.97 -11.54 -2.64
C ARG A 2 6.51 -10.70 -3.84
N LEU A 3 6.09 -9.45 -3.62
CA LEU A 3 5.62 -8.57 -4.70
C LEU A 3 6.72 -8.25 -5.70
N VAL A 4 7.89 -7.79 -5.23
CA VAL A 4 9.01 -7.42 -6.12
C VAL A 4 9.39 -8.60 -7.03
N HIS A 5 9.45 -9.81 -6.48
CA HIS A 5 9.72 -11.00 -7.28
C HIS A 5 8.60 -11.29 -8.29
N ALA A 6 7.33 -11.22 -7.86
CA ALA A 6 6.19 -11.46 -8.75
C ALA A 6 6.13 -10.45 -9.91
N VAL A 7 6.45 -9.18 -9.65
CA VAL A 7 6.50 -8.14 -10.70
C VAL A 7 7.64 -8.40 -11.67
N ARG A 8 8.81 -8.85 -11.19
CA ARG A 8 9.96 -9.22 -12.04
C ARG A 8 9.73 -10.43 -12.94
N GLU A 9 8.78 -11.30 -12.57
CA GLU A 9 8.37 -12.43 -13.42
C GLU A 9 7.50 -11.99 -14.61
N LEU A 10 6.95 -10.77 -14.57
CA LEU A 10 6.20 -10.18 -15.69
C LEU A 10 7.17 -9.62 -16.74
N ASP A 11 6.69 -9.42 -17.96
CA ASP A 11 7.45 -9.02 -19.15
C ASP A 11 8.00 -7.56 -19.14
N GLY A 12 8.19 -6.98 -17.94
CA GLY A 12 9.12 -5.86 -17.72
C GLY A 12 8.54 -4.46 -17.76
N SER A 13 7.23 -4.29 -17.55
CA SER A 13 6.56 -2.98 -17.72
C SER A 13 6.27 -2.21 -16.42
N PHE A 14 6.74 -2.67 -15.25
CA PHE A 14 6.40 -2.05 -13.97
C PHE A 14 7.65 -1.67 -13.16
N THR A 15 7.65 -0.45 -12.62
CA THR A 15 8.61 0.01 -11.61
C THR A 15 8.08 -0.31 -10.23
N THR A 16 8.87 -1.02 -9.42
CA THR A 16 8.50 -1.34 -8.04
C THR A 16 8.97 -0.23 -7.08
N ILE A 17 8.06 0.25 -6.24
CA ILE A 17 8.33 1.33 -5.28
C ILE A 17 8.11 0.81 -3.86
N ALA A 18 9.13 0.88 -3.01
CA ALA A 18 9.03 0.51 -1.60
C ALA A 18 8.69 1.74 -0.74
N LEU A 19 7.56 1.69 -0.02
CA LEU A 19 7.28 2.64 1.07
C LEU A 19 7.92 2.13 2.36
N HIS A 20 8.69 2.97 3.06
CA HIS A 20 9.42 2.52 4.25
C HIS A 20 9.62 3.63 5.30
N THR A 21 9.93 3.22 6.53
CA THR A 21 10.44 4.15 7.57
C THR A 21 11.96 4.31 7.45
N ARG A 22 12.52 5.37 8.03
CA ARG A 22 13.97 5.60 7.99
C ARG A 22 14.79 4.50 8.67
N ALA A 23 14.20 3.85 9.67
CA ALA A 23 14.80 2.69 10.33
C ALA A 23 14.98 1.51 9.35
N GLU A 24 14.07 1.37 8.39
CA GLU A 24 13.99 0.27 7.42
C GLU A 24 14.75 0.54 6.12
N ARG A 25 15.45 1.68 5.97
CA ARG A 25 16.17 2.04 4.72
C ARG A 25 17.16 0.99 4.19
N ARG A 26 17.58 0.04 5.03
CA ARG A 26 18.48 -1.06 4.67
C ARG A 26 17.79 -2.43 4.62
N ALA A 27 16.48 -2.47 4.86
CA ALA A 27 15.70 -3.68 4.79
C ALA A 27 15.73 -4.23 3.35
N MET A 28 15.65 -5.55 3.24
CA MET A 28 15.75 -6.24 1.96
C MET A 28 14.70 -5.74 0.95
N PHE A 29 13.48 -5.46 1.39
CA PHE A 29 12.40 -5.00 0.51
C PHE A 29 12.64 -3.61 -0.09
N VAL A 30 13.32 -2.74 0.65
CA VAL A 30 13.74 -1.42 0.15
C VAL A 30 14.87 -1.57 -0.85
N ARG A 31 15.84 -2.45 -0.55
CA ARG A 31 17.03 -2.65 -1.39
C ARG A 31 16.73 -3.32 -2.72
N GLU A 32 15.68 -4.10 -2.82
CA GLU A 32 15.33 -4.79 -4.06
C GLU A 32 14.26 -4.07 -4.88
N ALA A 33 13.52 -3.11 -4.30
CA ALA A 33 12.64 -2.27 -5.10
C ALA A 33 13.48 -1.35 -6.00
N ASP A 34 12.91 -0.95 -7.13
CA ASP A 34 13.57 -0.05 -8.09
C ASP A 34 13.66 1.37 -7.52
N GLU A 35 12.63 1.78 -6.80
CA GLU A 35 12.54 3.06 -6.11
C GLU A 35 12.07 2.90 -4.67
N ALA A 36 12.27 3.94 -3.86
CA ALA A 36 11.87 3.95 -2.46
C ALA A 36 11.40 5.34 -2.02
N VAL A 37 10.35 5.38 -1.20
CA VAL A 37 9.83 6.59 -0.56
C VAL A 37 9.86 6.39 0.95
N CYS A 38 10.60 7.25 1.64
CA CYS A 38 10.66 7.28 3.09
C CYS A 38 9.49 8.12 3.63
N PHE A 39 8.67 7.55 4.52
CA PHE A 39 7.50 8.28 5.05
C PHE A 39 7.87 9.60 5.72
N GLU A 40 8.97 9.61 6.47
CA GLU A 40 9.44 10.77 7.21
C GLU A 40 10.03 11.89 6.32
N ASP A 41 10.17 11.67 5.01
CA ASP A 41 10.60 12.69 4.05
C ASP A 41 9.41 13.43 3.41
N LEU A 42 8.18 12.96 3.63
CA LEU A 42 6.95 13.51 3.03
C LEU A 42 6.48 14.83 3.66
N GLY A 43 7.04 15.22 4.80
CA GLY A 43 6.63 16.43 5.53
C GLY A 43 5.23 16.35 6.17
N VAL A 44 4.59 15.18 6.15
CA VAL A 44 3.31 14.94 6.83
C VAL A 44 3.58 14.50 8.27
N PRO A 45 2.86 15.01 9.28
CA PRO A 45 2.98 14.52 10.65
C PRO A 45 2.60 13.04 10.73
N ILE A 46 3.46 12.23 11.34
CA ILE A 46 3.22 10.79 11.53
C ILE A 46 2.98 10.55 13.02
N THR A 47 1.77 10.12 13.38
CA THR A 47 1.44 9.69 14.75
C THR A 47 1.35 8.17 14.81
N GLY A 48 2.33 7.52 15.42
CA GLY A 48 2.36 6.05 15.53
C GLY A 48 2.94 5.38 14.28
N THR A 49 2.32 4.29 13.84
CA THR A 49 2.83 3.51 12.70
C THR A 49 2.31 4.08 11.38
N PRO A 50 3.20 4.54 10.46
CA PRO A 50 2.77 5.14 9.19
C PRO A 50 2.05 4.14 8.28
N TYR A 51 2.28 2.84 8.49
CA TYR A 51 1.62 1.77 7.74
C TYR A 51 0.12 1.59 8.05
N LEU A 52 -0.41 2.25 9.10
CA LEU A 52 -1.84 2.25 9.43
C LEU A 52 -2.52 3.60 9.19
N ASP A 53 -1.74 4.63 8.90
CA ASP A 53 -2.21 6.00 8.75
C ASP A 53 -2.57 6.28 7.29
N LEU A 54 -3.86 6.46 7.02
CA LEU A 54 -4.37 6.62 5.66
C LEU A 54 -3.94 7.93 5.00
N ASP A 55 -3.67 8.98 5.79
CA ASP A 55 -3.23 10.26 5.25
C ASP A 55 -1.75 10.23 4.90
N VAL A 56 -0.94 9.58 5.75
CA VAL A 56 0.48 9.33 5.44
C VAL A 56 0.62 8.43 4.22
N LEU A 57 -0.17 7.36 4.11
CA LEU A 57 -0.17 6.48 2.94
C LEU A 57 -0.64 7.19 1.68
N ALA A 58 -1.70 8.01 1.77
CA ALA A 58 -2.17 8.81 0.62
C ALA A 58 -1.10 9.79 0.13
N ALA A 59 -0.39 10.45 1.04
CA ALA A 59 0.73 11.34 0.70
C ALA A 59 1.87 10.56 0.05
N ALA A 60 2.19 9.37 0.57
CA ALA A 60 3.25 8.52 0.04
C ALA A 60 2.94 8.04 -1.39
N LEU A 61 1.72 7.55 -1.64
CA LEU A 61 1.27 7.14 -2.98
C LEU A 61 1.30 8.30 -3.98
N THR A 62 0.88 9.49 -3.54
CA THR A 62 0.91 10.70 -4.36
C THR A 62 2.34 11.12 -4.71
N ALA A 63 3.23 11.15 -3.72
CA ALA A 63 4.64 11.51 -3.90
C ALA A 63 5.37 10.51 -4.80
N ALA A 64 5.06 9.22 -4.66
CA ALA A 64 5.57 8.14 -5.50
C ALA A 64 5.00 8.15 -6.93
N ARG A 65 3.93 8.94 -7.20
CA ARG A 65 3.15 8.87 -8.44
C ARG A 65 2.70 7.45 -8.78
N ALA A 66 2.32 6.68 -7.75
CA ALA A 66 1.97 5.28 -7.90
C ALA A 66 0.68 5.10 -8.70
N GLU A 67 0.67 4.18 -9.66
CA GLU A 67 -0.52 3.82 -10.45
C GLU A 67 -1.30 2.66 -9.83
N ALA A 68 -0.63 1.84 -9.03
CA ALA A 68 -1.23 0.73 -8.29
C ALA A 68 -0.57 0.54 -6.93
N ALA A 69 -1.33 0.03 -5.96
CA ALA A 69 -0.87 -0.23 -4.61
C ALA A 69 -1.20 -1.66 -4.16
N TRP A 70 -0.16 -2.41 -3.77
CA TRP A 70 -0.30 -3.66 -3.03
C TRP A 70 0.31 -3.50 -1.64
N VAL A 71 -0.47 -3.80 -0.61
CA VAL A 71 -0.09 -3.58 0.80
C VAL A 71 0.19 -4.88 1.55
N GLY A 72 0.26 -6.01 0.84
CA GLY A 72 0.49 -7.32 1.44
C GLY A 72 -0.70 -7.81 2.26
N TRP A 73 -0.42 -8.21 3.49
CA TRP A 73 -1.38 -8.80 4.42
C TRP A 73 -1.31 -8.08 5.76
N GLY A 74 -2.44 -7.97 6.46
CA GLY A 74 -2.54 -7.13 7.65
C GLY A 74 -2.48 -5.64 7.32
N PHE A 75 -2.19 -4.81 8.32
CA PHE A 75 -2.20 -3.35 8.19
C PHE A 75 -3.52 -2.81 7.61
N VAL A 76 -3.45 -2.19 6.43
CA VAL A 76 -4.59 -1.61 5.71
C VAL A 76 -5.16 -2.54 4.64
N ALA A 77 -4.63 -3.77 4.49
CA ALA A 77 -5.07 -4.73 3.47
C ALA A 77 -6.56 -5.10 3.57
N GLU A 78 -7.12 -5.03 4.78
CA GLU A 78 -8.53 -5.36 5.07
C GLU A 78 -9.35 -4.11 5.47
N ARG A 79 -8.82 -2.90 5.21
CA ARG A 79 -9.50 -1.66 5.53
C ARG A 79 -10.22 -1.11 4.29
N PRO A 80 -11.58 -1.11 4.26
CA PRO A 80 -12.34 -0.55 3.15
C PRO A 80 -11.94 0.88 2.81
N GLU A 81 -11.61 1.67 3.82
CA GLU A 81 -11.25 3.09 3.69
C GLU A 81 -9.94 3.29 2.91
N PHE A 82 -9.03 2.31 2.94
CA PHE A 82 -7.80 2.37 2.13
C PHE A 82 -8.11 2.18 0.64
N ALA A 83 -8.96 1.20 0.31
CA ALA A 83 -9.39 1.00 -1.07
C ALA A 83 -10.14 2.24 -1.63
N GLU A 84 -10.98 2.87 -0.81
CA GLU A 84 -11.64 4.13 -1.18
C GLU A 84 -10.66 5.27 -1.38
N ARG A 85 -9.64 5.38 -0.51
CA ARG A 85 -8.58 6.38 -0.66
C ARG A 85 -7.79 6.18 -1.94
N CYS A 86 -7.42 4.94 -2.27
CA CYS A 86 -6.78 4.59 -3.54
C CYS A 86 -7.65 5.01 -4.73
N ALA A 87 -8.94 4.67 -4.73
CA ALA A 87 -9.86 5.05 -5.79
C ALA A 87 -9.98 6.58 -5.95
N ALA A 88 -10.05 7.32 -4.83
CA ALA A 88 -10.11 8.79 -4.85
C ALA A 88 -8.82 9.43 -5.40
N LEU A 89 -7.67 8.75 -5.27
CA LEU A 89 -6.38 9.17 -5.81
C LEU A 89 -6.13 8.69 -7.25
N GLY A 90 -7.03 7.89 -7.83
CA GLY A 90 -6.82 7.25 -9.13
C GLY A 90 -5.78 6.11 -9.10
N VAL A 91 -5.49 5.57 -7.92
CA VAL A 91 -4.55 4.46 -7.72
C VAL A 91 -5.32 3.15 -7.71
N THR A 92 -4.88 2.18 -8.51
CA THR A 92 -5.48 0.84 -8.52
C THR A 92 -5.08 0.07 -7.26
N PHE A 93 -6.04 -0.21 -6.39
CA PHE A 93 -5.79 -1.10 -5.25
C PHE A 93 -5.73 -2.56 -5.71
N ILE A 94 -4.61 -3.24 -5.48
CA ILE A 94 -4.42 -4.67 -5.78
C ILE A 94 -4.98 -5.47 -4.60
N GLY A 95 -6.30 -5.58 -4.54
CA GLY A 95 -7.04 -6.25 -3.48
C GLY A 95 -8.55 -6.25 -3.73
N PRO A 96 -9.35 -6.71 -2.75
CA PRO A 96 -10.81 -6.65 -2.85
C PRO A 96 -11.32 -5.21 -2.90
N SER A 97 -12.53 -5.00 -3.42
CA SER A 97 -13.18 -3.69 -3.36
C SER A 97 -13.58 -3.33 -1.91
N ALA A 98 -13.75 -2.04 -1.64
CA ALA A 98 -14.25 -1.55 -0.35
C ALA A 98 -15.61 -2.17 0.02
N GLU A 99 -16.49 -2.34 -0.96
CA GLU A 99 -17.78 -3.01 -0.78
C GLU A 99 -17.61 -4.48 -0.38
N CYS A 100 -16.78 -5.24 -1.10
CA CYS A 100 -16.50 -6.64 -0.76
C CYS A 100 -15.91 -6.77 0.65
N MET A 101 -14.99 -5.89 1.04
CA MET A 101 -14.41 -5.90 2.39
C MET A 101 -15.45 -5.63 3.48
N ARG A 102 -16.39 -4.68 3.27
CA ARG A 102 -17.47 -4.42 4.23
C ARG A 102 -18.40 -5.62 4.38
N LEU A 103 -18.80 -6.22 3.25
CA LEU A 103 -19.67 -7.38 3.24
C LEU A 103 -19.04 -8.57 3.98
N LEU A 104 -17.76 -8.84 3.72
CA LEU A 104 -17.03 -9.95 4.35
C LEU A 104 -16.63 -9.67 5.81
N GLY A 105 -16.46 -8.39 6.17
CA GLY A 105 -16.19 -7.97 7.55
C GLY A 105 -17.40 -8.11 8.47
N ASP A 106 -18.62 -8.04 7.92
CA ASP A 106 -19.84 -8.36 8.65
C ASP A 106 -19.96 -9.87 8.85
N LYS A 107 -19.59 -10.35 10.03
CA LYS A 107 -19.60 -11.79 10.38
C LYS A 107 -20.99 -12.44 10.32
N ILE A 108 -22.06 -11.65 10.30
CA ILE A 108 -23.44 -12.12 10.18
C ILE A 108 -23.80 -12.22 8.70
N GLU A 109 -23.65 -11.14 7.95
CA GLU A 109 -24.01 -11.10 6.53
C GLU A 109 -23.08 -11.95 5.65
N ALA A 110 -21.79 -12.09 6.01
CA ALA A 110 -20.83 -12.91 5.27
C ALA A 110 -21.15 -14.42 5.27
N LYS A 111 -22.09 -14.88 6.10
CA LYS A 111 -22.50 -16.29 6.22
C LYS A 111 -23.84 -16.61 5.57
N ARG A 112 -24.53 -15.63 5.01
CA ARG A 112 -25.70 -15.85 4.16
C ARG A 112 -25.28 -16.30 2.77
#